data_AF-A0A563ERL2-F1
#
_entry.id   AF-A0A563ERL2-F1
#
_cell.length_a   1.000
_cell.length_b   1.000
_cell.length_c   1.000
_cell.angle_alpha   90.00
_cell.angle_beta   90.00
_cell.angle_gamma   90.00
#
_symmetry.space_group_name_H-M   'P 1'
#
loop_
_entity.id
_entity.type
_entity.pdbx_description
1 polymer ?
#
loop_
_entity_poly.entity_id
_entity_poly.type
_entity_poly.pdbx_seq_one_letter_code
_entity_poly.pdbx_strand_id
1 'polypeptide(L)'
;MNTVQAQLVGSWTTELDNDGTPALGLVAFSADGGVTSTQLNTKHIGLGTWRATGATTFEYAFHILASDDEGKHVGEARIHVEGEIVDDGTWVGTGGATFYNPEGKSLRGHGGSKVVAKKFGIGK
;
A
#
# COMPACT_ATOMS: atom_id res chain seq x y z
N MET A 1 0.25 -4.45 -23.51
CA MET A 1 0.50 -4.23 -22.08
C MET A 1 0.29 -2.74 -21.82
N ASN A 2 -0.49 -2.35 -20.80
CA ASN A 2 -0.59 -0.93 -20.43
C ASN A 2 0.77 -0.46 -19.89
N THR A 3 1.27 0.72 -20.28
CA THR A 3 2.60 1.23 -19.94
C THR A 3 2.82 1.26 -18.42
N VAL A 4 1.83 1.71 -17.66
CA VAL A 4 1.89 1.72 -16.18
C VAL A 4 2.03 0.31 -15.60
N GLN A 5 1.41 -0.71 -16.20
CA GLN A 5 1.50 -2.09 -15.72
C GLN A 5 2.93 -2.62 -15.84
N ALA A 6 3.58 -2.40 -16.99
CA ALA A 6 4.94 -2.85 -17.21
C ALA A 6 5.93 -2.18 -16.23
N GLN A 7 5.69 -0.93 -15.87
CA GLN A 7 6.53 -0.18 -14.95
C GLN A 7 6.24 -0.51 -13.47
N LEU A 8 4.96 -0.63 -13.10
CA LEU A 8 4.52 -0.81 -11.71
C LEU A 8 4.79 -2.23 -11.18
N VAL A 9 4.66 -3.26 -12.01
CA VAL A 9 4.86 -4.65 -11.57
C VAL A 9 6.26 -4.84 -10.97
N GLY A 10 6.30 -5.50 -9.82
CA GLY A 10 7.50 -5.69 -9.01
C GLY A 10 7.31 -5.22 -7.57
N SER A 11 8.41 -5.18 -6.83
CA SER A 11 8.45 -4.80 -5.41
C SER A 11 8.97 -3.38 -5.24
N TRP A 12 8.47 -2.67 -4.22
CA TRP A 12 8.75 -1.27 -3.95
C TRP A 12 8.86 -1.01 -2.46
N THR A 13 9.91 -0.31 -2.03
CA THR A 13 9.94 0.28 -0.69
C THR A 13 9.04 1.50 -0.67
N THR A 14 8.18 1.63 0.32
CA THR A 14 7.26 2.76 0.48
C THR A 14 7.54 3.53 1.76
N GLU A 15 7.43 4.84 1.69
CA GLU A 15 7.41 5.75 2.83
C GLU A 15 6.07 6.50 2.81
N LEU A 16 5.23 6.23 3.80
CA LEU A 16 3.95 6.91 4.03
C LEU A 16 4.14 7.94 5.15
N ASP A 17 3.73 9.18 4.91
CA ASP A 17 3.66 10.20 5.96
C ASP A 17 2.48 9.93 6.91
N ASN A 18 2.79 9.57 8.15
CA ASN A 18 1.83 9.35 9.23
C ASN A 18 2.03 10.42 10.31
N ASP A 19 1.48 11.60 10.06
CA ASP A 19 1.51 12.78 10.93
C ASP A 19 2.94 13.19 11.33
N GLY A 20 3.84 13.25 10.35
CA GLY A 20 5.25 13.63 10.55
C GLY A 20 6.15 12.48 10.99
N THR A 21 5.59 11.27 11.16
CA THR A 21 6.37 10.04 11.36
C THR A 21 6.28 9.16 10.11
N PRO A 22 7.40 8.84 9.44
CA PRO A 22 7.37 7.98 8.26
C PRO A 22 7.05 6.53 8.66
N ALA A 23 6.02 5.97 8.02
CA ALA A 23 5.73 4.54 8.06
C ALA A 23 6.38 3.85 6.85
N LEU A 24 7.43 3.07 7.13
CA LEU A 24 8.19 2.34 6.12
C LEU A 24 7.55 0.99 5.82
N GLY A 25 7.48 0.64 4.54
CA GLY A 25 6.92 -0.63 4.08
C GLY A 25 7.54 -1.15 2.80
N LEU A 26 7.08 -2.34 2.43
CA LEU A 26 7.34 -2.99 1.15
C LEU A 26 5.99 -3.34 0.53
N VAL A 27 5.75 -2.91 -0.70
CA VAL A 27 4.57 -3.29 -1.48
C VAL A 27 5.00 -4.00 -2.76
N ALA A 28 4.30 -5.06 -3.13
CA ALA A 28 4.51 -5.81 -4.36
C ALA A 28 3.24 -5.81 -5.20
N PHE A 29 3.40 -5.46 -6.48
CA PHE A 29 2.33 -5.45 -7.48
C PHE A 29 2.54 -6.59 -8.46
N SER A 30 1.56 -7.48 -8.58
CA SER A 30 1.57 -8.59 -9.54
C SER A 30 0.89 -8.20 -10.86
N ALA A 31 1.29 -8.87 -11.94
CA ALA A 31 0.80 -8.55 -13.28
C ALA A 31 -0.69 -8.84 -13.50
N ASP A 32 -1.29 -9.68 -12.66
CA ASP A 32 -2.71 -10.03 -12.66
C ASP A 32 -3.59 -9.05 -11.84
N GLY A 33 -3.01 -7.98 -11.29
CA GLY A 33 -3.74 -6.98 -10.52
C GLY A 33 -3.71 -7.19 -9.01
N GLY A 34 -2.95 -8.17 -8.49
CA GLY A 34 -2.80 -8.40 -7.05
C GLY A 34 -1.80 -7.45 -6.37
N VAL A 35 -2.01 -7.21 -5.08
CA VAL A 35 -1.14 -6.43 -4.21
C VAL A 35 -0.86 -7.17 -2.92
N THR A 36 0.41 -7.20 -2.51
CA THR A 36 0.83 -7.60 -1.16
C THR A 36 1.62 -6.46 -0.51
N SER A 37 1.34 -6.16 0.75
CA SER A 37 2.00 -5.08 1.49
C SER A 37 2.46 -5.56 2.86
N THR A 38 3.63 -5.10 3.29
CA THR A 38 4.16 -5.29 4.66
C THR A 38 4.69 -3.96 5.18
N GLN A 39 4.60 -3.73 6.48
CA GLN A 39 5.20 -2.55 7.12
C GLN A 39 6.24 -2.99 8.14
N LEU A 40 7.35 -2.24 8.25
CA LEU A 40 8.53 -2.64 9.04
C LEU A 40 8.20 -2.94 10.52
N ASN A 41 7.16 -2.30 11.06
CA ASN A 41 6.78 -2.38 12.47
C ASN A 41 5.46 -3.12 12.71
N THR A 42 4.91 -3.79 11.69
CA THR A 42 3.67 -4.57 11.83
C THR A 42 3.95 -6.04 11.60
N LYS A 43 3.35 -6.91 12.42
CA LYS A 43 3.36 -8.36 12.19
C LYS A 43 2.30 -8.78 11.16
N HIS A 44 1.86 -7.86 10.30
CA HIS A 44 0.69 -8.06 9.46
C HIS A 44 1.02 -7.87 7.98
N ILE A 45 0.35 -8.68 7.17
CA ILE A 45 0.43 -8.64 5.71
C ILE A 45 -0.88 -8.06 5.20
N GLY A 46 -0.76 -7.06 4.33
CA GLY A 46 -1.86 -6.50 3.56
C GLY A 46 -2.06 -7.26 2.26
N LEU A 47 -3.29 -7.62 1.93
CA LEU A 47 -3.65 -8.26 0.66
C LEU A 47 -4.72 -7.44 -0.06
N GLY A 48 -4.59 -7.30 -1.36
CA GLY A 48 -5.60 -6.60 -2.15
C GLY A 48 -5.30 -6.55 -3.64
N THR A 49 -5.73 -5.46 -4.27
CA THR A 49 -5.71 -5.33 -5.73
C THR A 49 -5.29 -3.93 -6.15
N TRP A 50 -4.75 -3.83 -7.37
CA TRP A 50 -4.46 -2.58 -8.03
C TRP A 50 -5.05 -2.57 -9.44
N ARG A 51 -5.22 -1.36 -9.98
CA ARG A 51 -5.57 -1.17 -11.38
C ARG A 51 -4.94 0.10 -11.92
N ALA A 52 -4.68 0.10 -13.22
CA ALA A 52 -4.32 1.31 -13.95
C ALA A 52 -5.52 2.26 -14.03
N THR A 53 -5.28 3.54 -13.82
CA THR A 53 -6.28 4.61 -14.00
C THR A 53 -5.92 5.54 -15.16
N GLY A 54 -4.68 5.45 -15.67
CA GLY A 54 -4.18 6.24 -16.80
C GLY A 54 -2.88 5.67 -17.36
N ALA A 55 -2.16 6.50 -18.13
CA ALA A 55 -0.89 6.08 -18.75
C ALA A 55 0.27 5.97 -17.74
N THR A 56 0.26 6.84 -16.72
CA THR A 56 1.23 6.88 -15.61
C THR A 56 0.57 6.71 -14.24
N THR A 57 -0.76 6.69 -14.19
CA THR A 57 -1.52 6.68 -12.92
C THR A 57 -2.15 5.33 -12.65
N PHE A 58 -2.25 5.01 -11.37
CA PHE A 58 -2.86 3.78 -10.86
C PHE A 58 -3.50 4.04 -9.50
N GLU A 59 -4.33 3.10 -9.08
CA GLU A 59 -4.82 3.04 -7.71
C GLU A 59 -4.63 1.62 -7.17
N TYR A 60 -4.49 1.50 -5.87
CA TYR A 60 -4.52 0.22 -5.20
C TYR A 60 -5.18 0.29 -3.84
N ALA A 61 -5.75 -0.83 -3.43
CA ALA A 61 -6.35 -1.00 -2.13
C ALA A 61 -5.92 -2.35 -1.56
N PHE A 62 -5.75 -2.41 -0.24
CA PHE A 62 -5.45 -3.64 0.46
C PHE A 62 -6.01 -3.60 1.87
N HIS A 63 -6.28 -4.79 2.40
CA HIS A 63 -6.76 -4.97 3.75
C HIS A 63 -5.68 -5.62 4.59
N ILE A 64 -5.46 -5.08 5.79
CA ILE A 64 -4.63 -5.68 6.82
C ILE A 64 -5.56 -6.25 7.89
N LEU A 65 -5.45 -7.54 8.17
CA LEU A 65 -6.07 -8.13 9.36
C LEU A 65 -5.12 -7.97 10.55
N ALA A 66 -5.55 -7.22 11.56
CA ALA A 66 -4.83 -7.08 12.81
C ALA A 66 -5.16 -8.26 13.72
N SER A 67 -4.13 -8.79 14.37
CA SER A 67 -4.21 -9.85 15.37
C SER A 67 -3.39 -9.49 16.59
N ASP A 68 -3.82 -9.94 17.77
CA ASP A 68 -2.97 -9.88 18.97
C ASP A 68 -1.85 -10.95 18.91
N ASP A 69 -1.05 -11.02 19.97
CA ASP A 69 0.07 -11.96 20.07
C ASP A 69 -0.39 -13.43 20.17
N GLU A 70 -1.67 -13.69 20.45
CA GLU A 70 -2.28 -15.01 20.46
C GLU A 70 -2.88 -15.38 19.09
N GLY A 71 -2.81 -14.46 18.12
CA GLY A 71 -3.34 -14.64 16.77
C GLY A 71 -4.86 -14.39 16.67
N LYS A 72 -5.50 -13.89 17.74
CA LYS A 72 -6.92 -13.55 17.70
C LYS A 72 -7.11 -12.28 16.89
N HIS A 73 -8.10 -12.28 16.02
CA HIS A 73 -8.47 -11.09 15.25
C HIS A 73 -8.96 -9.97 16.17
N VAL A 74 -8.32 -8.80 16.06
CA VAL A 74 -8.64 -7.61 16.87
C VAL A 74 -9.13 -6.42 16.03
N GLY A 75 -9.22 -6.58 14.71
CA GLY A 75 -9.75 -5.59 13.79
C GLY A 75 -9.05 -5.62 12.44
N GLU A 76 -9.38 -4.65 11.60
CA GLU A 76 -8.80 -4.53 10.26
C GLU A 76 -8.49 -3.07 9.92
N ALA A 77 -7.49 -2.89 9.06
CA ALA A 77 -7.26 -1.62 8.37
C ALA A 77 -7.57 -1.83 6.88
N ARG A 78 -8.38 -0.94 6.31
CA ARG A 78 -8.63 -0.87 4.87
C ARG A 78 -7.91 0.33 4.31
N ILE A 79 -6.95 0.08 3.42
CA ILE A 79 -6.06 1.10 2.85
C ILE A 79 -6.47 1.33 1.41
N HIS A 80 -6.45 2.59 0.99
CA HIS A 80 -6.56 2.99 -0.41
C HIS A 80 -5.49 4.02 -0.74
N VAL A 81 -4.88 3.90 -1.92
CA VAL A 81 -3.81 4.77 -2.40
C VAL A 81 -3.99 5.02 -3.89
N GLU A 82 -3.84 6.28 -4.27
CA GLU A 82 -3.69 6.72 -5.66
C GLU A 82 -2.23 7.08 -5.90
N GLY A 83 -1.68 6.65 -7.03
CA GLY A 83 -0.26 6.83 -7.36
C GLY A 83 -0.03 7.22 -8.81
N GLU A 84 1.12 7.85 -9.04
CA GLU A 84 1.66 8.23 -10.33
C GLU A 84 3.13 7.83 -10.42
N ILE A 85 3.48 7.11 -11.48
CA ILE A 85 4.87 6.77 -11.80
C ILE A 85 5.57 8.03 -12.34
N VAL A 86 6.65 8.44 -11.66
CA VAL A 86 7.42 9.64 -12.04
C VAL A 86 8.67 9.28 -12.85
N ASP A 87 9.22 8.08 -12.64
CA ASP A 87 10.31 7.49 -13.42
C ASP A 87 10.33 5.95 -13.26
N ASP A 88 11.24 5.26 -13.97
CA ASP A 88 11.34 3.79 -13.96
C ASP A 88 11.60 3.16 -12.57
N GLY A 89 12.06 3.97 -11.62
CA GLY A 89 12.40 3.54 -10.27
C GLY A 89 11.54 4.17 -9.16
N THR A 90 10.61 5.06 -9.49
CA THR A 90 9.91 5.89 -8.50
C THR A 90 8.44 6.12 -8.86
N TRP A 91 7.57 6.05 -7.85
CA TRP A 91 6.22 6.60 -7.93
C TRP A 91 5.90 7.41 -6.68
N VAL A 92 5.01 8.38 -6.83
CA VAL A 92 4.49 9.21 -5.74
C VAL A 92 2.98 9.09 -5.69
N GLY A 93 2.39 9.36 -4.52
CA GLY A 93 0.95 9.18 -4.37
C GLY A 93 0.39 9.79 -3.10
N THR A 94 -0.91 9.56 -2.94
CA THR A 94 -1.66 9.95 -1.75
C THR A 94 -2.48 8.77 -1.28
N GLY A 95 -2.45 8.50 0.03
CA GLY A 95 -3.10 7.37 0.65
C GLY A 95 -3.93 7.72 1.87
N GLY A 96 -4.69 6.74 2.33
CA GLY A 96 -5.46 6.80 3.56
C GLY A 96 -5.81 5.41 4.07
N ALA A 97 -6.17 5.34 5.34
CA ALA A 97 -6.62 4.13 5.99
C ALA A 97 -7.88 4.37 6.82
N THR A 98 -8.80 3.41 6.78
CA THR A 98 -9.91 3.33 7.74
C THR A 98 -9.73 2.08 8.59
N PHE A 99 -9.86 2.23 9.91
CA PHE A 99 -9.68 1.15 10.88
C PHE A 99 -11.05 0.70 11.39
N TYR A 100 -11.23 -0.60 11.49
CA TYR A 100 -12.46 -1.23 11.94
C TYR A 100 -12.17 -2.19 13.09
N ASN A 101 -13.15 -2.34 14.00
CA ASN A 101 -13.13 -3.38 15.01
C ASN A 101 -13.50 -4.76 14.40
N PRO A 102 -13.42 -5.86 15.17
CA PRO A 102 -13.77 -7.20 14.68
C PRO A 102 -15.20 -7.35 14.15
N GLU A 103 -16.14 -6.53 14.63
CA GLU A 103 -17.52 -6.52 14.16
C GLU A 103 -17.73 -5.68 12.89
N GLY A 104 -16.67 -5.08 12.33
CA GLY A 104 -16.72 -4.25 11.13
C GLY A 104 -17.22 -2.82 11.37
N LYS A 105 -17.29 -2.36 12.63
CA LYS A 105 -17.59 -0.97 12.97
C LYS A 105 -16.34 -0.11 12.78
N SER A 106 -16.48 0.98 12.03
CA SER A 106 -15.41 1.96 11.86
C SER A 106 -15.04 2.61 13.20
N LEU A 107 -13.76 2.65 13.49
CA LEU A 107 -13.17 3.24 14.70
C LEU A 107 -12.65 4.65 14.41
N ARG A 108 -11.87 4.78 13.34
CA ARG A 108 -11.24 6.03 12.89
C ARG A 108 -10.78 5.89 11.44
N GLY A 109 -10.48 7.01 10.79
CA GLY A 109 -9.82 7.02 9.50
C GLY A 109 -9.02 8.29 9.27
N HIS A 110 -8.09 8.23 8.34
CA HIS A 110 -7.35 9.37 7.83
C HIS A 110 -7.11 9.20 6.33
N GLY A 111 -6.81 10.30 5.64
CA GLY A 111 -6.47 10.33 4.23
C GLY A 111 -5.63 11.55 3.91
N GLY A 112 -5.12 11.63 2.68
CA GLY A 112 -4.23 12.72 2.27
C GLY A 112 -2.76 12.49 2.63
N SER A 113 -2.41 11.34 3.20
CA SER A 113 -1.03 11.00 3.54
C SER A 113 -0.20 10.83 2.28
N LYS A 114 0.91 11.56 2.17
CA LYS A 114 1.83 11.41 1.03
C LYS A 114 2.49 10.04 1.07
N VAL A 115 2.67 9.46 -0.12
CA VAL A 115 3.44 8.23 -0.31
C VAL A 115 4.54 8.49 -1.32
N VAL A 116 5.75 8.07 -0.98
CA VAL A 116 6.86 8.00 -1.92
C VAL A 116 7.33 6.55 -1.97
N ALA A 117 7.57 6.03 -3.16
CA ALA A 117 8.04 4.68 -3.31
C ALA A 117 9.21 4.57 -4.28
N LYS A 118 10.12 3.65 -3.97
CA LYS A 118 11.29 3.34 -4.78
C LYS A 118 11.32 1.86 -5.11
N LYS A 119 11.66 1.52 -6.35
CA LYS A 119 11.68 0.14 -6.81
C LYS A 119 12.72 -0.65 -6.05
N PHE A 120 12.30 -1.73 -5.41
CA PHE A 120 13.15 -2.56 -4.57
C PHE A 120 14.04 -3.46 -5.44
N GLY A 121 15.29 -3.65 -5.02
CA GLY A 121 16.25 -4.49 -5.73
C GLY A 121 16.83 -3.85 -6.99
N ILE A 122 16.46 -2.61 -7.33
CA ILE A 122 17.12 -1.82 -8.38
C ILE A 122 18.12 -0.89 -7.69
N GLY A 123 19.29 -1.45 -7.38
CA GLY A 123 20.47 -0.74 -6.91
C GLY A 123 21.72 -1.46 -7.42
N LYS A 124 22.73 -0.70 -7.83
CA LYS A 124 24.07 -1.22 -8.12
C LYS A 124 24.69 -1.85 -6.87
#